data_AF-A0A353LY14-F1
#
_entry.id   AF-A0A353LY14-F1
#
_cell.length_a   1.000
_cell.length_b   1.000
_cell.length_c   1.000
_cell.angle_alpha   90.00
_cell.angle_beta   90.00
_cell.angle_gamma   90.00
#
_symmetry.space_group_name_H-M   'P 1'
#
loop_
_entity.id
_entity.type
_entity.pdbx_description
1 polymer ?
#
loop_
_entity_poly.entity_id
_entity_poly.type
_entity_poly.pdbx_seq_one_letter_code
_entity_poly.pdbx_strand_id
1 'polypeptide(L)' 'MNSLKSDSIRVGQRLAVPLELVKYYPAGVQLSVPEVEWLAQMIHAEARGEPYIGQVAVGAVIINRMLSPQFPNTLRGV' A
#
# COMPACT_ATOMS: atom_id res chain seq x y z
N MET A 1 21.40 1.34 10.83
CA MET A 1 20.41 1.96 11.74
C MET A 1 20.19 1.19 13.04
N ASN A 2 20.32 -0.14 13.09
CA ASN A 2 20.19 -0.89 14.36
C ASN A 2 21.49 -1.52 14.89
N SER A 3 22.60 -1.38 14.16
CA SER A 3 23.93 -1.91 14.50
C SER A 3 23.92 -3.37 15.01
N LEU A 4 22.98 -4.18 14.50
CA LEU A 4 22.86 -5.58 14.85
C LEU A 4 23.93 -6.37 14.10
N LYS A 5 24.60 -7.28 14.82
CA LYS A 5 25.62 -8.19 14.27
C LYS A 5 25.03 -9.54 13.85
N SER A 6 23.73 -9.72 14.00
CA SER A 6 23.01 -10.96 13.77
C SER A 6 21.61 -10.66 13.26
N ASP A 7 21.08 -11.56 12.43
CA ASP A 7 19.73 -11.50 11.86
C ASP A 7 18.65 -12.01 12.84
N SER A 8 19.05 -12.45 14.04
CA SER A 8 18.11 -12.89 15.08
C SER A 8 17.54 -11.71 15.86
N ILE A 9 16.20 -11.61 15.89
CA ILE A 9 15.45 -10.59 16.63
C ILE A 9 14.78 -11.27 17.83
N ARG A 10 14.82 -10.63 19.01
CA ARG A 10 14.22 -11.14 20.25
C ARG A 10 12.96 -10.36 20.64
N VAL A 11 12.01 -11.02 21.28
CA VAL A 11 10.82 -10.37 21.85
C VAL A 11 11.27 -9.29 22.85
N GLY A 12 10.75 -8.07 22.70
CA GLY A 12 11.12 -6.90 23.50
C GLY A 12 12.31 -6.09 22.96
N GLN A 13 12.96 -6.53 21.88
CA GLN A 13 14.04 -5.79 21.24
C GLN A 13 13.49 -4.54 20.52
N ARG A 14 13.99 -3.35 20.89
CA ARG A 14 13.66 -2.10 20.21
C ARG A 14 14.49 -1.96 18.95
N LEU A 15 13.82 -1.94 17.81
CA LEU A 15 14.42 -1.70 16.51
C LEU A 15 14.10 -0.26 16.08
N ALA A 16 15.12 0.51 15.71
CA ALA A 16 14.93 1.72 14.92
C ALA A 16 14.52 1.28 13.51
N VAL A 17 13.22 1.32 13.27
CA VAL A 17 12.64 1.13 11.95
C VAL A 17 12.57 2.53 11.32
N PRO A 18 13.27 2.79 10.21
CA PRO A 18 13.10 4.05 9.50
C PRO A 18 11.67 4.13 8.95
N LEU A 19 10.82 4.90 9.64
CA LEU A 19 9.41 5.10 9.26
C LEU A 19 9.25 5.87 7.95
N GLU A 20 10.32 6.48 7.45
CA GLU A 20 10.31 7.33 6.26
C GLU A 20 10.67 6.60 4.96
N LEU A 21 11.24 5.38 5.02
CA LEU A 21 11.85 4.80 3.82
C LEU A 21 10.89 4.08 2.87
N VAL A 22 9.78 3.52 3.37
CA VAL A 22 8.69 2.98 2.56
C VAL A 22 7.44 3.03 3.43
N LYS A 23 6.45 3.85 3.09
CA LYS A 23 5.10 3.67 3.66
C LYS A 23 4.60 2.33 3.16
N TYR A 24 4.72 1.29 3.99
CA TYR A 24 4.21 -0.02 3.66
C TYR A 24 2.68 0.06 3.77
N TYR A 25 2.01 0.14 2.63
CA TYR A 25 0.57 -0.03 2.57
C TYR A 25 0.32 -1.54 2.55
N PRO A 26 -0.29 -2.14 3.59
CA PRO A 26 -0.59 -3.57 3.63
C PRO A 26 -1.75 -3.91 2.68
N ALA A 27 -1.54 -3.61 1.40
CA ALA A 27 -2.40 -3.85 0.25
C ALA A 27 -1.88 -5.02 -0.60
N GLY A 28 -0.72 -5.60 -0.25
CA GLY A 28 -0.06 -6.62 -1.07
C GLY A 28 0.66 -6.06 -2.30
N VAL A 29 0.73 -4.73 -2.45
CA VAL A 29 1.41 -4.02 -3.54
C VAL A 29 2.35 -2.97 -2.98
N GLN A 30 3.52 -2.79 -3.62
CA GLN A 30 4.43 -1.69 -3.30
C GLN A 30 4.04 -0.48 -4.14
N LEU A 31 3.64 0.61 -3.49
CA LEU A 31 3.27 1.87 -4.13
C LEU A 31 4.21 2.99 -3.69
N SER A 32 4.66 3.79 -4.64
CA SER A 32 5.33 5.06 -4.38
C SER A 32 4.36 6.11 -3.83
N VAL A 33 4.88 7.18 -3.22
CA VAL A 33 4.04 8.28 -2.69
C VAL A 33 3.09 8.86 -3.76
N PRO A 34 3.54 9.14 -5.00
CA PRO A 34 2.63 9.62 -6.05
C PRO A 34 1.55 8.60 -6.45
N GLU A 35 1.88 7.30 -6.46
CA GLU A 35 0.91 6.24 -6.78
C GLU A 35 -0.19 6.12 -5.73
N VAL A 36 0.14 6.37 -4.46
CA VAL A 36 -0.86 6.41 -3.38
C VAL A 36 -1.80 7.60 -3.56
N GLU A 37 -1.27 8.76 -3.95
CA GLU A 37 -2.08 9.93 -4.24
C GLU A 37 -3.03 9.67 -5.43
N TRP A 38 -2.54 9.01 -6.49
CA TRP A 38 -3.38 8.61 -7.61
C TRP A 38 -4.44 7.59 -7.20
N LEU A 39 -4.09 6.57 -6.42
CA LEU A 39 -5.04 5.60 -5.89
C LEU A 39 -6.14 6.29 -5.07
N ALA A 40 -5.77 7.25 -4.23
CA ALA A 40 -6.72 8.03 -3.44
C ALA A 40 -7.65 8.87 -4.34
N GLN A 41 -7.12 9.50 -5.40
CA GLN A 41 -7.93 10.25 -6.37
C GLN A 41 -8.92 9.33 -7.12
N MET A 42 -8.49 8.13 -7.52
CA MET A 42 -9.35 7.14 -8.18
C MET A 42 -10.46 6.65 -7.25
N ILE A 43 -10.14 6.28 -6.01
CA ILE A 43 -11.15 5.88 -5.02
C ILE A 43 -12.12 7.03 -4.77
N HIS A 44 -11.62 8.26 -4.68
CA HIS A 44 -12.47 9.43 -4.53
C HIS A 44 -13.38 9.64 -5.75
N ALA A 45 -12.89 9.48 -6.97
CA ALA A 45 -13.70 9.60 -8.18
C ALA A 45 -14.83 8.56 -8.24
N GLU A 46 -14.56 7.33 -7.82
CA GLU A 46 -15.46 6.18 -7.94
C GLU A 46 -16.42 5.99 -6.75
N ALA A 47 -16.02 6.41 -5.55
CA ALA A 47 -16.75 6.15 -4.30
C ALA A 47 -16.99 7.41 -3.45
N ARG A 48 -16.97 8.61 -4.05
CA ARG A 48 -17.30 9.84 -3.33
C ARG A 48 -18.72 9.77 -2.78
N GLY A 49 -18.86 9.96 -1.47
CA GLY A 49 -20.15 9.95 -0.78
C GLY A 49 -20.57 8.57 -0.27
N GLU A 50 -19.86 7.51 -0.65
CA GLU A 50 -20.06 6.19 -0.07
C GLU A 50 -19.51 6.12 1.36
N PRO A 51 -20.09 5.26 2.22
CA PRO A 51 -19.50 4.96 3.52
C PRO A 51 -18.05 4.49 3.38
N TYR A 52 -17.26 4.65 4.44
CA TYR A 52 -15.84 4.27 4.43
C TYR A 52 -15.60 2.84 3.91
N ILE A 53 -16.47 1.88 4.26
CA ILE A 53 -16.38 0.50 3.78
C ILE A 53 -16.50 0.40 2.24
N GLY A 54 -17.32 1.26 1.60
CA GLY A 54 -17.47 1.32 0.15
C GLY A 54 -16.22 1.86 -0.53
N GLN A 55 -15.59 2.88 0.06
CA GLN A 55 -14.30 3.40 -0.42
C GLN A 55 -13.19 2.35 -0.30
N VAL A 56 -13.16 1.59 0.81
CA VAL A 56 -12.22 0.46 0.97
C VAL A 56 -12.49 -0.64 -0.06
N ALA A 57 -13.75 -0.95 -0.34
CA ALA A 57 -14.11 -1.95 -1.34
C ALA A 57 -13.63 -1.57 -2.74
N VAL A 58 -13.80 -0.32 -3.15
CA VAL A 58 -13.29 0.18 -4.45
C VAL A 58 -11.76 0.12 -4.49
N GLY A 59 -11.08 0.56 -3.43
CA GLY A 59 -9.62 0.45 -3.34
C GLY A 59 -9.12 -0.99 -3.48
N ALA A 60 -9.79 -1.93 -2.81
CA ALA A 60 -9.47 -3.36 -2.91
C ALA A 60 -9.65 -3.90 -4.33
N VAL A 61 -10.68 -3.46 -5.06
CA VAL A 61 -10.89 -3.85 -6.47
C VAL A 61 -9.76 -3.33 -7.36
N ILE A 62 -9.33 -2.08 -7.20
CA ILE A 62 -8.22 -1.50 -7.98
C ILE A 62 -6.92 -2.30 -7.74
N ILE A 63 -6.62 -2.60 -6.47
CA ILE A 63 -5.46 -3.40 -6.10
C ILE A 63 -5.56 -4.83 -6.67
N ASN A 64 -6.72 -5.47 -6.58
CA ASN A 64 -6.96 -6.80 -7.14
C ASN A 64 -6.76 -6.83 -8.66
N ARG A 65 -7.13 -5.74 -9.35
CA ARG A 65 -6.85 -5.60 -10.79
C ARG A 65 -5.36 -5.53 -11.05
N MET A 66 -4.62 -4.69 -10.33
CA MET A 66 -3.16 -4.60 -10.49
C MET A 66 -2.42 -5.93 -10.24
N LEU A 67 -2.95 -6.76 -9.34
CA LEU A 67 -2.39 -8.08 -9.02
C LEU A 67 -2.79 -9.19 -10.00
N SER A 68 -3.80 -8.95 -10.85
CA SER A 68 -4.28 -9.94 -11.82
C SER A 68 -3.45 -9.90 -13.11
N PRO A 69 -3.03 -11.06 -13.65
CA PRO A 69 -2.28 -11.12 -14.92
C PRO A 69 -3.11 -10.70 -16.14
N GLN A 70 -4.42 -10.50 -16.00
CA GLN A 70 -5.31 -10.02 -17.05
C GLN A 70 -5.32 -8.50 -17.21
N PHE A 71 -4.72 -7.77 -16.27
CA PHE A 71 -4.69 -6.31 -16.26
C PHE A 71 -3.25 -5.81 -16.17
N PRO A 72 -3.00 -4.55 -16.55
CA PRO A 72 -1.70 -3.94 -16.36
C PRO A 72 -1.31 -3.90 -14.89
N ASN A 73 -0.08 -4.31 -14.64
CA ASN A 73 0.57 -4.36 -13.33
C ASN A 73 1.07 -2.98 -12.84
N THR A 74 0.51 -1.89 -13.38
CA THR A 74 0.80 -0.51 -12.95
C THR A 74 -0.50 0.25 -12.73
N LEU A 75 -0.48 1.16 -11.75
CA LEU A 75 -1.64 1.96 -11.36
C LEU A 75 -2.14 2.88 -12.49
N ARG A 76 -1.28 3.21 -13.46
CA ARG A 76 -1.67 4.01 -14.64
C ARG A 76 -2.35 3.20 -15.74
N GLY A 77 -2.20 1.88 -15.72
CA GLY A 77 -2.81 1.00 -16.72
C GLY A 77 -4.14 0.40 -16.29
N VAL A 78 -4.53 0.59 -15.03
CA VAL A 78 -5.83 0.20 -14.46
C VAL A 78 -6.73 1.43 -14.37
#